data_AF-A0A3C0GFV8-F1
#
_entry.id   AF-A0A3C0GFV8-F1
#
_cell.length_a   1.000
_cell.length_b   1.000
_cell.length_c   1.000
_cell.angle_alpha   90.00
_cell.angle_beta   90.00
_cell.angle_gamma   90.00
#
_symmetry.space_group_name_H-M   'P 1'
#
loop_
_entity.id
_entity.type
_entity.pdbx_description
1 polymer ?
#
loop_
_entity_poly.entity_id
_entity_poly.type
_entity_poly.pdbx_seq_one_letter_code
_entity_poly.pdbx_strand_id
1 'polypeptide(L)' 'MKFIKKSLLMLALSAITFGTAQETITNESVVQMVELGFDDYMIIDKINTSDVKFDASISALGAMKNAGV' A
#
# COMPACT_ATOMS: atom_id res chain seq x y z
N MET A 1 2.37 -29.26 34.89
CA MET A 1 2.62 -29.29 33.43
C MET A 1 1.46 -28.76 32.54
N LYS A 2 0.19 -28.73 32.99
CA LYS A 2 -0.93 -28.22 32.16
C LYS A 2 -0.95 -26.69 32.01
N PHE A 3 -0.48 -25.95 33.02
CA PHE A 3 -0.44 -24.49 33.04
C PHE A 3 0.65 -23.90 32.12
N ILE A 4 1.84 -24.52 32.12
CA ILE A 4 2.96 -24.14 31.24
C ILE A 4 2.59 -24.37 29.77
N LYS A 5 1.89 -25.46 29.45
CA LYS A 5 1.40 -25.73 28.09
C LYS A 5 0.36 -24.72 27.62
N LYS A 6 -0.56 -24.28 28.51
CA LYS A 6 -1.54 -23.22 28.21
C LYS A 6 -0.88 -21.85 28.02
N SER A 7 0.13 -21.53 28.83
CA SER A 7 0.90 -20.29 28.71
C SER A 7 1.77 -20.26 27.45
N LEU A 8 2.36 -21.39 27.05
CA LEU A 8 3.10 -21.54 25.79
C LEU A 8 2.16 -21.44 24.56
N LEU A 9 0.94 -21.97 24.67
CA LEU A 9 -0.08 -21.86 23.63
C LEU A 9 -0.58 -20.42 23.45
N MET A 10 -0.68 -19.63 24.53
CA MET A 10 -1.03 -18.21 24.47
C MET A 10 0.10 -17.36 23.87
N LEU A 11 1.36 -17.67 24.16
CA LEU A 11 2.52 -16.94 23.63
C LEU A 11 2.72 -17.14 22.11
N ALA A 12 2.33 -18.30 21.59
CA ALA A 12 2.38 -18.58 20.15
C ALA A 12 1.34 -17.79 19.34
N LEU A 13 0.23 -17.36 19.96
CA LEU A 13 -0.86 -16.66 19.27
C LEU A 13 -0.61 -15.15 19.10
N SER A 14 0.25 -14.56 19.94
CA SER A 14 0.63 -13.14 19.85
C SER A 14 1.63 -12.82 18.74
N ALA A 15 2.25 -13.82 18.09
CA ALA A 15 3.32 -13.62 17.13
C ALA A 15 2.87 -13.26 15.70
N ILE A 16 1.57 -13.15 15.42
CA ILE A 16 1.05 -13.02 14.03
C ILE A 16 0.77 -11.56 13.63
N THR A 17 0.94 -10.58 14.51
CA THR A 17 0.46 -9.20 14.26
C THR A 17 1.53 -8.20 13.83
N PHE A 18 2.36 -8.54 12.83
CA PHE A 18 3.27 -7.56 12.21
C PHE A 18 3.34 -7.73 10.69
N GLY A 19 2.18 -7.68 10.03
CA GLY A 19 2.10 -7.43 8.60
C GLY A 19 1.28 -6.16 8.39
N THR A 20 1.94 -5.01 8.23
CA THR A 20 1.25 -3.83 7.72
C THR A 20 0.86 -4.17 6.28
N ALA A 21 -0.43 -4.39 6.02
CA ALA A 21 -0.95 -4.47 4.66
C ALA A 21 -0.86 -3.06 4.04
N GLN A 22 0.36 -2.65 3.67
CA GLN A 22 0.60 -1.40 2.97
C GLN A 22 -0.07 -1.53 1.60
N GLU A 23 -0.89 -0.56 1.26
CA GLU A 23 -1.52 -0.49 -0.06
C GLU A 23 -0.44 -0.41 -1.15
N THR A 24 -0.54 -1.28 -2.16
CA THR A 24 0.29 -1.19 -3.36
C THR A 24 -0.25 -0.08 -4.25
N ILE A 25 0.59 0.91 -4.54
CA ILE A 25 0.21 2.08 -5.33
C ILE A 25 0.16 1.70 -6.81
N THR A 26 -0.96 1.98 -7.47
CA THR A 26 -1.16 1.78 -8.92
C THR A 26 -1.40 3.12 -9.62
N ASN A 27 -1.51 3.10 -10.96
CA ASN A 27 -1.89 4.26 -11.76
C ASN A 27 -3.20 4.89 -11.24
N GLU A 28 -4.20 4.05 -10.94
CA GLU A 28 -5.49 4.48 -10.40
C GLU A 28 -5.37 5.14 -9.03
N SER A 29 -4.49 4.63 -8.15
CA SER A 29 -4.23 5.27 -6.85
C SER A 29 -3.70 6.69 -7.04
N VAL A 30 -2.81 6.92 -8.02
CA VAL A 30 -2.26 8.25 -8.31
C VAL A 30 -3.34 9.19 -8.83
N VAL A 31 -4.18 8.73 -9.76
CA VAL A 31 -5.32 9.53 -10.26
C VAL A 31 -6.25 9.91 -9.12
N GLN A 32 -6.61 8.96 -8.25
CA GLN A 32 -7.47 9.24 -7.09
C GLN A 32 -6.82 10.25 -6.14
N MET A 33 -5.51 10.18 -5.92
CA MET A 33 -4.84 11.14 -5.06
C MET A 33 -4.89 12.56 -5.65
N VAL A 34 -4.72 12.70 -6.96
CA VAL A 34 -4.88 13.99 -7.65
C VAL A 34 -6.33 14.48 -7.58
N GLU A 35 -7.32 13.62 -7.81
CA GLU A 35 -8.75 13.96 -7.70
C GLU A 35 -9.15 14.42 -6.28
N LEU A 36 -8.52 13.83 -5.26
CA LEU A 36 -8.71 14.21 -3.85
C LEU A 36 -7.94 15.49 -3.46
N GLY A 37 -7.10 16.03 -4.35
CA GLY A 37 -6.38 17.27 -4.15
C GLY A 37 -5.12 17.14 -3.28
N PHE A 38 -4.52 15.95 -3.19
CA PHE A 38 -3.19 15.82 -2.60
C PHE A 38 -2.15 16.52 -3.47
N ASP A 39 -1.16 17.15 -2.84
CA ASP A 39 -0.08 17.79 -3.57
C ASP A 39 0.93 16.79 -4.15
N ASP A 40 1.65 17.22 -5.18
CA ASP A 40 2.62 16.40 -5.91
C ASP A 40 3.69 15.82 -4.99
N TYR A 41 4.15 16.57 -3.98
CA TYR A 41 5.20 16.10 -3.06
C TYR A 41 4.71 14.96 -2.19
N MET A 42 3.50 15.05 -1.66
CA MET A 42 2.87 13.99 -0.88
C MET A 42 2.61 12.73 -1.72
N ILE A 43 2.15 12.90 -2.95
CA ILE A 43 1.96 11.79 -3.90
C ILE A 43 3.30 11.10 -4.19
N ILE A 44 4.33 11.88 -4.51
CA ILE A 44 5.69 11.37 -4.76
C ILE A 44 6.26 10.66 -3.53
N ASP A 45 6.10 11.23 -2.34
CA ASP A 45 6.56 10.60 -1.10
C ASP A 45 5.86 9.26 -0.87
N LYS A 46 4.55 9.19 -1.08
CA LYS A 46 3.77 7.95 -0.96
C LYS A 46 4.22 6.89 -1.96
N ILE A 47 4.49 7.27 -3.21
CA ILE A 47 5.03 6.39 -4.26
C ILE A 47 6.39 5.83 -3.84
N ASN A 48 7.29 6.66 -3.31
CA ASN A 48 8.64 6.25 -2.94
C ASN A 48 8.71 5.39 -1.68
N THR A 49 7.70 5.49 -0.81
CA THR A 49 7.65 4.79 0.50
C THR A 49 6.72 3.57 0.52
N SER A 50 6.11 3.23 -0.62
CA SER A 50 5.17 2.11 -0.74
C SER A 50 5.59 1.15 -1.85
N ASP A 51 5.06 -0.08 -1.82
CA ASP A 51 5.14 -0.95 -2.99
C ASP A 51 4.35 -0.35 -4.14
N VAL A 52 4.90 -0.44 -5.36
CA VAL A 52 4.29 0.13 -6.56
C VAL A 52 4.03 -0.95 -7.61
N LYS A 53 2.94 -0.80 -8.36
CA LYS A 53 2.61 -1.64 -9.51
C LYS A 53 2.02 -0.77 -10.62
N PHE A 54 2.90 -0.04 -11.30
CA PHE A 54 2.52 0.80 -12.43
C PHE A 54 2.49 0.05 -13.75
N ASP A 55 1.48 0.34 -14.56
CA ASP A 55 1.45 0.03 -15.98
C ASP A 55 2.06 1.22 -16.75
N ALA A 56 3.20 0.96 -17.39
CA ALA A 56 3.94 1.92 -18.21
C ALA A 56 3.69 1.74 -19.72
N SER A 57 2.68 0.94 -20.11
CA SER A 57 2.24 0.87 -21.51
C SER A 57 1.76 2.22 -22.01
N ILE A 58 1.87 2.47 -23.32
CA ILE A 58 1.43 3.72 -23.94
C ILE A 58 -0.06 3.98 -23.68
N SER A 59 -0.89 2.93 -23.64
CA SER A 59 -2.31 3.02 -23.29
C SER A 59 -2.52 3.53 -21.87
N ALA A 60 -1.79 3.00 -20.89
CA ALA A 60 -1.90 3.42 -19.50
C ALA A 60 -1.38 4.85 -19.29
N LEU A 61 -0.25 5.20 -19.90
CA LEU A 61 0.27 6.57 -19.87
C LEU A 61 -0.67 7.56 -20.57
N GLY A 62 -1.33 7.16 -21.65
CA GLY A 62 -2.36 7.95 -22.31
C GLY A 62 -3.58 8.19 -21.40
N ALA A 63 -3.98 7.18 -20.62
CA ALA A 63 -5.04 7.32 -19.63
C ALA A 63 -4.66 8.28 -18.50
N MET A 64 -3.43 8.19 -17.97
CA MET A 64 -2.90 9.12 -16.96
C MET A 64 -2.95 10.58 -17.45
N LYS A 65 -2.43 10.82 -18.67
CA LYS A 65 -2.45 12.14 -19.29
C LYS A 65 -3.87 12.69 -19.42
N ASN A 66 -4.83 11.85 -19.83
CA ASN A 66 -6.22 12.27 -19.97
C ASN A 66 -6.89 12.57 -18.61
N ALA A 67 -6.41 11.95 -17.54
CA ALA A 67 -6.84 12.21 -16.16
C ALA A 67 -6.17 13.46 -15.55
N GLY A 68 -5.28 14.14 -16.28
CA GLY A 68 -4.60 15.35 -15.81
C GLY A 68 -3.35 15.09 -14.96
N VAL A 69 -2.80 13.88 -15.03
CA VAL A 69 -1.51 13.47 -14.44
C VAL A 69 -0.45 13.38 -15.52
#